data_AF-A0A0K0XYT3-F1
#
_entry.id   AF-A0A0K0XYT3-F1
#
_cell.length_a   1.000
_cell.length_b   1.000
_cell.length_c   1.000
_cell.angle_alpha   90.00
_cell.angle_beta   90.00
_cell.angle_gamma   90.00
#
_symmetry.space_group_name_H-M   'P 1'
#
loop_
_entity.id
_entity.type
_entity.pdbx_description
1 polymer ?
#
loop_
_entity_poly.entity_id
_entity_poly.type
_entity_poly.pdbx_seq_one_letter_code
_entity_poly.pdbx_strand_id
1 'polypeptide(L)'
;MPRALLLTTALGLLLAGCAGRPDCSATGGFERGRAGETAASRCDSTGYVDAWRLGRTLGELEREQDALGVHPDRLTPAERQRLRVLSREIPELETLARLQGLLPAPDTRELIDH
;
A
#
# COMPACT_ATOMS: atom_id res chain seq x y z
N MET A 1 -17.72 41.04 37.42
CA MET A 1 -16.63 40.04 37.47
C MET A 1 -16.66 39.18 36.19
N PRO A 2 -15.96 39.54 35.09
CA PRO A 2 -15.87 38.70 33.89
C PRO A 2 -14.40 38.37 33.60
N ARG A 3 -13.77 37.51 34.41
CA ARG A 3 -12.36 37.11 34.24
C ARG A 3 -12.17 35.61 33.98
N ALA A 4 -13.24 34.82 34.03
CA ALA A 4 -13.17 33.35 33.96
C ALA A 4 -13.39 32.78 32.55
N LEU A 5 -13.84 33.58 31.57
CA LEU A 5 -14.30 33.08 30.27
C LEU A 5 -13.24 33.09 29.15
N LEU A 6 -12.05 33.65 29.40
CA LEU A 6 -10.98 33.75 28.40
C LEU A 6 -9.97 32.59 28.43
N LEU A 7 -10.00 31.74 29.46
CA LEU A 7 -9.01 30.67 29.63
C LEU A 7 -9.35 29.34 28.94
N THR A 8 -10.61 29.12 28.53
CA THR A 8 -11.05 27.84 27.94
C THR A 8 -10.82 27.73 26.43
N THR A 9 -10.70 28.83 25.70
CA THR A 9 -10.51 28.80 24.23
C THR A 9 -9.07 28.50 23.81
N ALA A 10 -8.08 28.79 24.66
CA ALA A 10 -6.66 28.54 24.32
C ALA A 10 -6.27 27.05 24.35
N LEU A 11 -7.00 26.21 25.10
CA LEU A 11 -6.65 24.78 25.26
C LEU A 11 -7.16 23.89 24.11
N GLY A 12 -8.18 24.32 23.36
CA GLY A 12 -8.72 23.57 22.23
C GLY A 12 -7.83 23.58 20.97
N LEU A 13 -7.02 24.63 20.78
CA LEU A 13 -6.18 24.78 19.59
C LEU A 13 -4.88 23.95 19.63
N LEU A 14 -4.43 23.51 20.80
CA LEU A 14 -3.21 22.70 20.95
C LEU A 14 -3.40 21.23 20.53
N LEU A 15 -4.63 20.73 20.51
CA LEU A 15 -4.95 19.34 20.13
C LEU A 15 -5.22 19.17 18.62
N ALA A 16 -5.41 20.26 17.87
CA ALA A 16 -5.64 20.22 16.42
C ALA A 16 -4.34 20.15 15.59
N GLY A 17 -3.16 20.25 16.23
CA GLY A 17 -1.85 20.29 15.56
C GLY A 17 -1.29 18.94 15.11
N CYS A 18 -1.92 17.82 15.48
CA CYS A 18 -1.48 16.47 15.10
C CYS A 18 -2.18 15.93 13.83
N ALA A 19 -2.56 16.81 12.89
CA ALA A 19 -2.92 16.39 11.54
C ALA A 19 -1.65 15.97 10.78
N GLY A 20 -1.27 14.70 11.02
CA GLY A 20 -0.39 13.80 10.28
C GLY A 20 0.56 14.40 9.25
N ARG A 21 1.85 14.45 9.57
CA ARG A 21 2.89 14.54 8.55
C ARG A 21 2.83 13.26 7.70
N PRO A 22 2.79 13.34 6.36
CA PRO A 22 2.75 12.14 5.53
C PRO A 22 4.02 11.32 5.77
N ASP A 23 3.87 10.00 5.90
CA ASP A 23 5.02 9.11 6.01
C ASP A 23 5.73 9.05 4.65
N CYS A 24 6.87 9.73 4.53
CA CYS A 24 7.68 9.75 3.32
C CYS A 24 8.72 8.61 3.27
N SER A 25 8.59 7.58 4.11
CA SER A 25 9.42 6.38 4.03
C SER A 25 9.13 5.58 2.74
N ALA A 26 10.12 4.81 2.27
CA ALA A 26 9.92 3.93 1.11
C ALA A 26 8.79 2.91 1.37
N THR A 27 8.75 2.32 2.57
CA THR A 27 7.68 1.40 2.99
C THR A 27 6.31 2.06 2.95
N GLY A 28 6.16 3.26 3.52
CA GLY A 28 4.90 4.01 3.46
C GLY A 28 4.50 4.41 2.03
N GLY A 29 5.47 4.66 1.16
CA GLY A 29 5.23 4.86 -0.27
C GLY A 29 4.67 3.60 -0.94
N PHE A 30 5.32 2.47 -0.73
CA PHE A 30 4.90 1.17 -1.24
C PHE A 30 3.48 0.80 -0.78
N GLU A 31 3.18 0.90 0.51
CA GLU A 31 1.86 0.59 1.08
C GLU A 31 0.76 1.45 0.46
N ARG A 32 0.97 2.77 0.38
CA ARG A 32 0.02 3.69 -0.26
C ARG A 32 -0.18 3.38 -1.73
N GLY A 33 0.90 3.07 -2.44
CA GLY A 33 0.84 2.64 -3.83
C GLY A 33 -0.04 1.40 -3.98
N ARG A 34 0.24 0.36 -3.19
CA ARG A 34 -0.51 -0.91 -3.22
C ARG A 34 -1.99 -0.72 -2.92
N ALA A 35 -2.31 0.16 -1.96
CA ALA A 35 -3.68 0.56 -1.64
C ALA A 35 -4.39 1.35 -2.76
N GLY A 36 -3.67 1.80 -3.80
CA GLY A 36 -4.22 2.62 -4.89
C GLY A 36 -4.35 4.10 -4.52
N GLU A 37 -3.69 4.55 -3.45
CA GLU A 37 -3.68 5.95 -3.06
C GLU A 37 -2.77 6.78 -3.97
N THR A 38 -3.07 8.07 -4.09
CA THR A 38 -2.22 9.01 -4.82
C THR A 38 -0.88 9.19 -4.10
N ALA A 39 0.18 9.43 -4.86
CA ALA A 39 1.48 9.76 -4.27
C ALA A 39 1.34 11.03 -3.40
N ALA A 40 1.88 11.00 -2.19
CA ALA A 40 1.87 12.16 -1.32
C ALA A 40 2.75 13.27 -1.93
N SER A 41 2.12 14.37 -2.34
CA SER A 41 2.78 15.50 -3.02
C SER A 41 3.86 16.22 -2.21
N ARG A 42 3.97 15.93 -0.90
CA ARG A 42 5.03 16.46 -0.03
C ARG A 42 6.23 15.50 0.09
N CYS A 43 6.15 14.31 -0.50
CA CYS A 43 7.17 13.27 -0.44
C CYS A 43 7.81 13.11 -1.82
N ASP A 44 8.87 13.89 -2.10
CA ASP A 44 9.53 13.91 -3.41
C ASP A 44 10.84 13.08 -3.44
N SER A 45 11.17 12.39 -2.36
CA SER A 45 12.38 11.55 -2.35
C SER A 45 12.24 10.41 -3.36
N THR A 46 13.31 10.15 -4.12
CA THR A 46 13.34 9.09 -5.14
C THR A 46 12.93 7.74 -4.55
N GLY A 47 13.42 7.38 -3.36
CA GLY A 47 13.07 6.13 -2.69
C GLY A 47 11.57 5.99 -2.38
N TYR A 48 10.92 7.07 -1.96
CA TYR A 48 9.46 7.09 -1.76
C TYR A 48 8.70 6.88 -3.06
N VAL A 49 9.04 7.66 -4.10
CA VAL A 49 8.32 7.66 -5.38
C VAL A 49 8.45 6.32 -6.09
N ASP A 50 9.64 5.73 -6.09
CA ASP A 50 9.89 4.44 -6.74
C ASP A 50 9.19 3.31 -5.99
N ALA A 51 9.25 3.31 -4.65
CA ALA A 51 8.50 2.36 -3.83
C ALA A 51 6.99 2.48 -4.04
N TRP A 52 6.45 3.71 -4.12
CA TRP A 52 5.04 3.95 -4.44
C TRP A 52 4.65 3.43 -5.83
N ARG A 53 5.49 3.62 -6.85
CA ARG A 53 5.22 3.07 -8.20
C ARG A 53 5.21 1.54 -8.21
N LEU A 54 6.16 0.92 -7.50
CA LEU A 54 6.21 -0.54 -7.37
C LEU A 54 4.96 -1.06 -6.65
N GLY A 55 4.61 -0.46 -5.51
CA GLY A 55 3.40 -0.80 -4.76
C GLY A 55 2.14 -0.65 -5.61
N ARG A 56 2.00 0.46 -6.35
CA ARG A 56 0.87 0.69 -7.25
C ARG A 56 0.75 -0.41 -8.31
N THR A 57 1.86 -0.77 -8.94
CA THR A 57 1.88 -1.84 -9.94
C THR A 57 1.44 -3.17 -9.34
N LEU A 58 2.00 -3.55 -8.18
CA LEU A 58 1.63 -4.77 -7.50
C LEU A 58 0.13 -4.78 -7.12
N GLY A 59 -0.37 -3.72 -6.51
CA GLY A 59 -1.77 -3.61 -6.11
C GLY A 59 -2.74 -3.63 -7.29
N GLU A 60 -2.36 -3.10 -8.45
CA GLU A 60 -3.16 -3.20 -9.69
C GLU A 60 -3.27 -4.65 -10.16
N LEU A 61 -2.18 -5.41 -10.15
CA LEU A 61 -2.18 -6.83 -10.54
C LEU A 61 -2.94 -7.69 -9.53
N GLU A 62 -2.81 -7.43 -8.23
CA GLU A 62 -3.57 -8.12 -7.18
C GLU A 62 -5.07 -7.91 -7.35
N ARG A 63 -5.52 -6.66 -7.54
CA ARG A 63 -6.93 -6.36 -7.80
C ARG A 63 -7.45 -7.03 -9.07
N GLU A 64 -6.63 -7.11 -10.12
CA GLU A 64 -6.99 -7.82 -11.35
C GLU A 64 -7.13 -9.33 -11.09
N GLN A 65 -6.20 -9.93 -10.35
CA GLN A 65 -6.27 -11.34 -9.97
C GLN A 65 -7.52 -11.62 -9.14
N ASP A 66 -7.78 -10.81 -8.12
CA ASP A 66 -8.95 -10.93 -7.27
C ASP A 66 -10.24 -10.84 -8.09
N ALA A 67 -10.33 -9.86 -9.00
CA ALA A 67 -11.48 -9.68 -9.88
C ALA A 67 -11.74 -10.91 -10.77
N LEU A 68 -10.69 -11.52 -11.32
CA LEU A 68 -10.79 -12.76 -12.08
C LEU A 68 -11.11 -13.98 -11.18
N GLY A 69 -10.67 -13.95 -9.92
CA GLY A 69 -10.89 -15.00 -8.93
C GLY A 69 -12.31 -15.09 -8.38
N VAL A 70 -13.14 -14.04 -8.52
CA VAL A 70 -14.52 -14.03 -7.99
C VAL A 70 -15.42 -15.08 -8.66
N HIS A 71 -15.24 -15.32 -9.96
CA HIS A 71 -16.08 -16.24 -10.75
C HIS A 71 -15.24 -17.13 -11.69
N PRO A 72 -14.43 -18.06 -11.15
CA PRO A 72 -13.46 -18.82 -11.93
C PRO A 72 -14.11 -19.68 -13.03
N ASP A 73 -15.34 -20.16 -12.79
CA ASP A 73 -16.08 -21.00 -13.75
C ASP A 73 -16.62 -20.22 -14.97
N ARG A 74 -16.63 -18.88 -14.89
CA ARG A 74 -17.15 -18.00 -15.95
C ARG A 74 -16.06 -17.37 -16.80
N LEU A 75 -14.79 -17.68 -16.52
CA LEU A 75 -13.67 -17.08 -17.21
C LEU A 75 -13.55 -17.59 -18.66
N THR A 76 -13.47 -16.64 -19.58
CA THR A 76 -13.07 -16.87 -20.97
C THR A 76 -11.67 -17.50 -21.04
N PRO A 77 -11.30 -18.15 -22.16
CA PRO A 77 -9.95 -18.67 -22.33
C PRO A 77 -8.85 -17.61 -22.16
N ALA A 78 -9.10 -16.38 -22.60
CA ALA A 78 -8.17 -15.25 -22.45
C ALA A 78 -7.99 -14.85 -20.99
N GLU A 79 -9.08 -14.74 -20.23
CA GLU A 79 -9.04 -14.43 -18.80
C GLU A 79 -8.34 -15.53 -18.00
N ARG A 80 -8.55 -16.81 -18.34
CA ARG A 80 -7.80 -17.93 -17.72
C ARG A 80 -6.31 -17.86 -18.00
N GLN A 81 -5.92 -17.44 -19.21
CA GLN A 81 -4.51 -17.21 -19.53
C GLN A 81 -3.96 -16.02 -18.73
N ARG A 82 -4.72 -14.93 -18.62
CA ARG A 82 -4.33 -13.77 -17.83
C ARG A 82 -4.15 -14.12 -16.36
N LEU A 83 -5.08 -14.88 -15.78
CA LEU A 83 -4.95 -15.37 -14.40
C LEU A 83 -3.67 -16.18 -14.19
N ARG A 84 -3.31 -17.08 -15.11
CA ARG A 84 -2.03 -17.81 -15.06
C ARG A 84 -0.80 -16.89 -15.10
N VAL A 85 -0.88 -15.81 -15.86
CA VAL A 85 0.21 -14.81 -15.94
C VAL A 85 0.31 -14.07 -14.60
N LEU A 86 -0.81 -13.58 -14.07
CA LEU A 86 -0.86 -12.88 -12.78
C LEU A 86 -0.33 -13.75 -11.63
N SER A 87 -0.67 -15.04 -11.62
CA SER A 87 -0.16 -16.01 -10.63
C SER A 87 1.36 -16.22 -10.68
N ARG A 88 2.06 -15.79 -11.75
CA ARG A 88 3.53 -15.79 -11.82
C ARG A 88 4.12 -14.41 -11.55
N GLU A 89 3.55 -13.36 -12.15
CA GLU A 89 4.05 -11.99 -12.05
C GLU A 89 3.95 -11.43 -10.62
N ILE A 90 2.86 -11.72 -9.90
CA ILE A 90 2.65 -11.21 -8.54
C ILE A 90 3.75 -11.71 -7.58
N PRO A 91 4.03 -13.02 -7.45
CA PRO A 91 5.12 -13.52 -6.62
C PRO A 91 6.51 -12.96 -6.99
N GLU A 92 6.77 -12.71 -8.27
CA GLU A 92 8.01 -12.10 -8.74
C GLU A 92 8.14 -10.65 -8.22
N LEU A 93 7.09 -9.84 -8.34
CA LEU A 93 7.07 -8.47 -7.81
C LEU A 93 7.13 -8.43 -6.29
N GLU A 94 6.46 -9.34 -5.60
CA GLU A 94 6.59 -9.47 -4.15
C GLU A 94 8.02 -9.80 -3.74
N THR A 95 8.68 -10.71 -4.47
CA THR A 95 10.08 -11.05 -4.23
C THR A 95 10.98 -9.82 -4.40
N LEU A 96 10.77 -9.02 -5.44
CA LEU A 96 11.48 -7.76 -5.62
C LEU A 96 11.22 -6.79 -4.47
N ALA A 97 9.98 -6.65 -4.02
CA ALA A 97 9.64 -5.81 -2.88
C ALA A 97 10.30 -6.29 -1.58
N ARG A 98 10.38 -7.61 -1.35
CA ARG A 98 11.10 -8.20 -0.20
C ARG A 98 12.60 -7.92 -0.27
N LEU A 99 13.23 -8.08 -1.44
CA LEU A 99 14.66 -7.78 -1.64
C LEU A 99 14.99 -6.30 -1.38
N GLN A 100 14.02 -5.41 -1.61
CA GLN A 100 14.13 -3.98 -1.31
C GLN A 100 13.74 -3.62 0.14
N GLY A 101 13.36 -4.59 0.97
CA GLY A 101 12.92 -4.36 2.35
C GLY A 101 11.56 -3.66 2.47
N LEU A 102 10.74 -3.70 1.41
CA LEU A 102 9.40 -3.10 1.38
C LEU A 102 8.30 -4.06 1.87
N LEU A 103 8.56 -5.37 1.79
CA LEU A 103 7.71 -6.42 2.34
C LEU A 103 8.49 -7.24 3.39
N PRO A 104 7.79 -7.80 4.38
CA PRO A 104 8.42 -8.73 5.32
C PRO A 104 8.92 -9.98 4.58
N ALA A 105 9.94 -10.62 5.16
CA ALA A 105 10.40 -11.93 4.72
C ALA A 105 9.23 -12.94 4.75
N PRO A 106 9.19 -13.93 3.83
CA PRO A 106 8.14 -14.93 3.84
C PRO A 106 8.18 -15.70 5.16
N ASP A 107 7.00 -16.00 5.72
CA ASP A 107 6.93 -16.82 6.93
C ASP A 107 7.46 -18.22 6.59
N THR A 108 8.52 -18.64 7.28
CA THR A 108 9.18 -19.94 7.03
C THR A 108 8.27 -21.13 7.31
N ARG A 109 7.13 -20.92 7.97
CA ARG A 109 6.11 -21.94 8.21
C ARG A 109 5.32 -22.35 6.96
N GLU A 110 5.12 -21.46 5.99
CA GLU A 110 4.45 -21.82 4.72
C GLU A 110 5.36 -22.63 3.77
N LEU A 111 6.67 -22.63 4.00
CA LEU A 111 7.64 -23.32 3.14
C LEU A 111 7.76 -24.83 3.40
N ILE A 112 7.09 -25.35 4.45
CA ILE A 112 7.21 -26.74 4.89
C ILE A 112 6.04 -27.61 4.36
N ASP A 113 4.96 -27.01 3.87
CA ASP A 113 3.75 -27.71 3.41
C ASP A 113 3.64 -27.88 1.87
N HIS A 114 4.77 -27.75 1.15
CA HIS A 114 4.90 -28.09 -0.28
C HIS A 114 6.05 -29.09 -0.50
#